data_AF-A0A944VRR8-F1
#
_entry.id   AF-A0A944VRR8-F1
#
_cell.length_a   1.000
_cell.length_b   1.000
_cell.length_c   1.000
_cell.angle_alpha   90.00
_cell.angle_beta   90.00
_cell.angle_gamma   90.00
#
_symmetry.space_group_name_H-M   'P 1'
#
loop_
_entity.id
_entity.type
_entity.pdbx_description
1 polymer ?
#
loop_
_entity_poly.entity_id
_entity_poly.type
_entity_poly.pdbx_seq_one_letter_code
_entity_poly.pdbx_strand_id
1 'polypeptide(L)'
;VASLSDAYKLLSKSDEDLTSFSELIIKRFSLSEIKDQVSRIARNPEIKFAKGERFEYPLQLLVEGDKNIDTFKQVFDILFESNFHQVDGFMNFKDSILNKGKTKLYSEYWDVVTDTYIEKLGA
;
A
#
# COMPACT_ATOMS: atom_id res chain seq x y z
N VAL A 1 -0.88 -6.49 -9.18
CA VAL A 1 -1.31 -7.73 -8.50
C VAL A 1 -0.13 -8.65 -8.21
N ALA A 2 0.84 -8.81 -9.12
CA ALA A 2 2.05 -9.62 -8.92
C ALA A 2 2.74 -9.42 -7.56
N SER A 3 3.04 -8.17 -7.16
CA SER A 3 3.68 -7.91 -5.86
C SER A 3 2.84 -8.38 -4.66
N LEU A 4 1.51 -8.34 -4.74
CA LEU A 4 0.63 -8.87 -3.67
C LEU A 4 0.62 -10.40 -3.66
N SER A 5 0.71 -11.03 -4.83
CA SER A 5 0.88 -12.49 -4.94
C SER A 5 2.21 -12.94 -4.33
N ASP A 6 3.29 -12.21 -4.59
CA ASP A 6 4.61 -12.49 -3.99
C ASP A 6 4.59 -12.31 -2.47
N ALA A 7 3.97 -11.24 -1.97
CA ALA A 7 3.78 -11.03 -0.54
C ALA A 7 2.98 -12.17 0.11
N TYR A 8 1.89 -12.61 -0.54
CA TYR A 8 1.12 -13.76 -0.04
C TYR A 8 1.97 -15.03 0.04
N LYS A 9 2.77 -15.34 -0.99
CA LYS A 9 3.63 -16.53 -1.01
C LYS A 9 4.68 -16.50 0.12
N LEU A 10 5.21 -15.33 0.41
CA LEU A 10 6.12 -15.14 1.56
C LEU A 10 5.42 -15.40 2.89
N LEU A 11 4.18 -14.90 3.05
CA LEU A 11 3.36 -15.09 4.24
C LEU A 11 2.97 -16.57 4.44
N SER A 12 2.40 -17.19 3.40
CA SER A 12 1.87 -18.54 3.43
C SER A 12 2.95 -19.62 3.37
N LYS A 13 4.17 -19.24 2.95
CA LYS A 13 5.25 -20.16 2.59
C LYS A 13 4.80 -21.18 1.52
N SER A 14 3.95 -20.75 0.60
CA SER A 14 3.43 -21.58 -0.50
C SER A 14 4.02 -21.17 -1.86
N ASP A 15 4.06 -22.14 -2.77
CA ASP A 15 4.41 -21.96 -4.18
C ASP A 15 3.17 -21.92 -5.09
N GLU A 16 1.99 -21.79 -4.49
CA GLU A 16 0.68 -21.82 -5.15
C GLU A 16 0.62 -20.88 -6.37
N ASP A 17 0.07 -21.37 -7.48
CA ASP A 17 -0.17 -20.52 -8.64
C ASP A 17 -1.41 -19.64 -8.43
N LEU A 18 -1.18 -18.35 -8.21
CA LEU A 18 -2.21 -17.35 -7.99
C LEU A 18 -2.67 -16.65 -9.28
N THR A 19 -2.28 -17.13 -10.46
CA THR A 19 -2.61 -16.50 -11.74
C THR A 19 -4.12 -16.37 -11.92
N SER A 20 -4.84 -17.49 -11.80
CA SER A 20 -6.32 -17.51 -11.93
C SER A 20 -7.01 -16.62 -10.89
N PHE A 21 -6.49 -16.59 -9.66
CA PHE A 21 -7.04 -15.71 -8.61
C PHE A 21 -6.82 -14.23 -8.94
N SER A 22 -5.62 -13.89 -9.41
CA SER A 22 -5.24 -12.53 -9.79
C SER A 22 -6.10 -12.01 -10.95
N GLU A 23 -6.32 -12.83 -11.97
CA GLU A 23 -7.21 -12.52 -13.10
C GLU A 23 -8.66 -12.33 -12.65
N LEU A 24 -9.14 -13.14 -11.70
CA LEU A 24 -10.48 -13.00 -11.13
C LEU A 24 -10.65 -11.65 -10.42
N ILE A 25 -9.64 -11.21 -9.66
CA ILE A 25 -9.67 -9.89 -9.00
C ILE A 25 -9.72 -8.76 -10.03
N ILE A 26 -8.90 -8.82 -11.09
CA ILE A 26 -8.92 -7.83 -12.18
C ILE A 26 -10.29 -7.79 -12.86
N LYS A 27 -10.83 -8.97 -13.19
CA LYS A 27 -12.16 -9.09 -13.80
C LYS A 27 -13.22 -8.42 -12.93
N ARG A 28 -13.19 -8.65 -11.61
CA ARG A 28 -14.14 -8.01 -10.67
C ARG A 28 -14.02 -6.50 -10.65
N PHE A 29 -12.81 -5.94 -10.67
CA PHE A 29 -12.61 -4.48 -10.73
C PHE A 29 -12.99 -3.88 -12.09
N SER A 30 -12.99 -4.66 -13.17
CA SER A 30 -13.42 -4.22 -14.50
C SER A 30 -14.94 -4.25 -14.74
N LEU A 31 -15.74 -4.74 -13.79
CA LEU A 31 -17.20 -4.84 -13.95
C LEU A 31 -17.83 -3.44 -14.00
N SER A 32 -18.37 -3.10 -15.17
CA SER A 32 -18.97 -1.80 -15.46
C SER A 32 -20.22 -1.48 -14.62
N GLU A 33 -20.86 -2.52 -14.09
CA GLU A 33 -22.09 -2.47 -13.31
C GLU A 33 -21.86 -2.00 -11.88
N ILE A 34 -20.66 -2.22 -11.32
CA ILE A 34 -20.35 -1.87 -9.92
C ILE A 34 -20.31 -0.34 -9.75
N LYS A 35 -19.93 0.41 -10.80
CA LYS A 35 -19.91 1.90 -10.87
C LYS A 35 -19.37 2.56 -9.59
N ASP A 36 -18.36 1.93 -8.99
CA ASP A 36 -17.87 2.35 -7.69
C ASP A 36 -17.05 3.63 -7.80
N GLN A 37 -17.34 4.60 -6.95
CA GLN A 37 -16.57 5.83 -6.95
C GLN A 37 -15.21 5.58 -6.31
N VAL A 38 -14.14 5.97 -7.01
CA VAL A 38 -12.76 5.87 -6.51
C VAL A 38 -12.62 6.57 -5.16
N SER A 39 -13.27 7.71 -4.96
CA SER A 39 -13.30 8.43 -3.67
C SER A 39 -13.92 7.61 -2.54
N ARG A 40 -15.01 6.86 -2.81
CA ARG A 40 -15.64 5.96 -1.84
C ARG A 40 -14.72 4.80 -1.48
N ILE A 41 -14.03 4.23 -2.46
CA ILE A 41 -13.05 3.16 -2.25
C ILE A 41 -11.82 3.67 -1.52
N ALA A 42 -11.42 4.94 -1.70
CA ALA A 42 -10.22 5.53 -1.10
C ALA A 42 -10.44 6.10 0.31
N ARG A 43 -11.68 6.42 0.72
CA ARG A 43 -12.01 7.04 2.04
C ARG A 43 -11.34 6.40 3.25
N ASN A 44 -11.04 7.18 4.28
CA ASN A 44 -10.32 6.75 5.48
C ASN A 44 -8.95 6.10 5.16
N PRO A 45 -8.06 6.84 4.48
CA PRO A 45 -6.76 6.29 4.08
C PRO A 45 -5.88 5.94 5.29
N GLU A 46 -5.98 6.67 6.40
CA GLU A 46 -5.23 6.38 7.63
C GLU A 46 -5.35 4.90 8.02
N ILE A 47 -6.55 4.35 8.13
CA ILE A 47 -6.72 2.93 8.48
C ILE A 47 -6.10 2.00 7.42
N LYS A 48 -6.18 2.33 6.13
CA LYS A 48 -5.68 1.44 5.06
C LYS A 48 -4.17 1.44 4.92
N PHE A 49 -3.53 2.52 5.35
CA PHE A 49 -2.09 2.69 5.34
C PHE A 49 -1.47 2.47 6.72
N ALA A 50 -2.25 2.10 7.74
CA ALA A 50 -1.73 1.81 9.08
C ALA A 50 -0.79 0.58 9.08
N LYS A 51 0.01 0.46 10.15
CA LYS A 51 0.82 -0.73 10.42
C LYS A 51 -0.05 -1.99 10.41
N GLY A 52 0.41 -3.05 9.74
CA GLY A 52 -0.30 -4.33 9.67
C GLY A 52 -1.47 -4.36 8.68
N GLU A 53 -1.79 -3.25 8.02
CA GLU A 53 -2.94 -3.16 7.12
C GLU A 53 -2.57 -3.37 5.65
N ARG A 54 -3.59 -3.33 4.80
CA ARG A 54 -3.56 -3.73 3.38
C ARG A 54 -2.48 -3.10 2.48
N PHE A 55 -1.82 -2.03 2.92
CA PHE A 55 -0.66 -1.46 2.22
C PHE A 55 0.66 -1.80 2.90
N GLU A 56 0.81 -1.48 4.19
CA GLU A 56 2.07 -1.61 4.89
C GLU A 56 2.50 -3.08 5.05
N TYR A 57 1.58 -3.98 5.41
CA TYR A 57 1.99 -5.34 5.72
C TYR A 57 2.49 -6.14 4.50
N PRO A 58 1.81 -6.09 3.33
CA PRO A 58 2.37 -6.70 2.13
C PRO A 58 3.72 -6.09 1.73
N LEU A 59 3.91 -4.77 1.91
CA LEU A 59 5.18 -4.11 1.65
C LEU A 59 6.28 -4.61 2.59
N GLN A 60 5.99 -4.74 3.87
CA GLN A 60 6.91 -5.28 4.87
C GLN A 60 7.44 -6.65 4.45
N LEU A 61 6.54 -7.56 4.09
CA LEU A 61 6.92 -8.91 3.64
C LEU A 61 7.86 -8.86 2.43
N LEU A 62 7.58 -7.99 1.45
CA LEU A 62 8.43 -7.83 0.27
C LEU A 62 9.80 -7.24 0.59
N VAL A 63 9.86 -6.27 1.52
CA VAL A 63 11.13 -5.69 1.99
C VAL A 63 11.98 -6.73 2.72
N GLU A 64 11.38 -7.49 3.65
CA GLU A 64 12.06 -8.55 4.39
C GLU A 64 12.50 -9.72 3.49
N GLY A 65 11.73 -10.01 2.44
CA GLY A 65 12.03 -11.04 1.45
C GLY A 65 12.92 -10.59 0.29
N ASP A 66 13.47 -9.37 0.35
CA ASP A 66 14.26 -8.72 -0.71
C ASP A 66 13.63 -8.84 -2.12
N LYS A 67 12.33 -8.56 -2.19
CA LYS A 67 11.55 -8.59 -3.43
C LYS A 67 11.42 -7.21 -4.06
N ASN A 68 10.98 -7.19 -5.33
CA ASN A 68 10.66 -5.96 -6.02
C ASN A 68 9.47 -5.25 -5.35
N ILE A 69 9.63 -3.95 -5.09
CA ILE A 69 8.60 -3.11 -4.46
C ILE A 69 8.20 -1.90 -5.32
N ASP A 70 8.53 -1.86 -6.61
CA ASP A 70 8.37 -0.67 -7.46
C ASP A 70 6.91 -0.21 -7.54
N THR A 71 5.97 -1.16 -7.58
CA THR A 71 4.53 -0.83 -7.56
C THR A 71 4.12 -0.17 -6.24
N PHE A 72 4.65 -0.63 -5.10
CA PHE A 72 4.38 0.00 -3.81
C PHE A 72 4.99 1.39 -3.74
N LYS A 73 6.22 1.54 -4.25
CA LYS A 73 6.90 2.84 -4.31
C LYS A 73 6.10 3.87 -5.12
N GLN A 74 5.58 3.49 -6.29
CA GLN A 74 4.73 4.36 -7.09
C GLN A 74 3.47 4.82 -6.33
N VAL A 75 2.78 3.90 -5.66
CA VAL A 75 1.60 4.26 -4.85
C VAL A 75 1.99 5.16 -3.68
N PHE A 76 3.13 4.90 -3.06
CA PHE A 76 3.66 5.67 -1.94
C PHE A 76 4.03 7.10 -2.37
N ASP A 77 4.65 7.28 -3.52
CA ASP A 77 4.99 8.61 -4.06
C ASP A 77 3.73 9.41 -4.43
N ILE A 78 2.74 8.77 -5.08
CA ILE A 78 1.42 9.40 -5.35
C ILE A 78 0.76 9.90 -4.05
N LEU A 79 0.83 9.09 -2.99
CA LEU A 79 0.24 9.40 -1.69
C LEU A 79 0.83 10.68 -1.08
N PHE A 80 2.15 10.85 -1.13
CA PHE A 80 2.85 12.01 -0.57
C PHE A 80 2.70 13.27 -1.45
N GLU A 81 2.75 13.11 -2.77
CA GLU A 81 2.78 14.25 -3.71
C GLU A 81 1.40 14.87 -3.96
N SER A 82 0.32 14.11 -3.77
CA SER A 82 -1.03 14.52 -4.18
C SER A 82 -1.88 15.10 -3.05
N ASN A 83 -2.87 15.92 -3.42
CA ASN A 83 -3.96 16.36 -2.54
C ASN A 83 -5.30 15.82 -3.05
N PHE A 84 -5.87 14.81 -2.36
CA PHE A 84 -7.16 14.21 -2.73
C PHE A 84 -8.31 14.79 -1.89
N HIS A 85 -8.67 16.05 -2.13
CA HIS A 85 -9.73 16.74 -1.38
C HIS A 85 -11.10 16.05 -1.44
N GLN A 86 -11.37 15.31 -2.51
CA GLN A 86 -12.59 14.53 -2.72
C GLN A 86 -12.62 13.21 -1.93
N VAL A 87 -11.53 12.81 -1.29
CA VAL A 87 -11.42 11.59 -0.50
C VAL A 87 -11.62 11.92 0.96
N ASP A 88 -12.72 11.43 1.52
CA ASP A 88 -13.05 11.60 2.93
C ASP A 88 -11.91 11.06 3.82
N GLY A 89 -11.47 11.89 4.77
CA GLY A 89 -10.36 11.64 5.68
C GLY A 89 -8.94 11.85 5.10
N PHE A 90 -8.75 12.14 3.81
CA PHE A 90 -7.41 12.26 3.24
C PHE A 90 -6.63 13.46 3.75
N MET A 91 -7.24 14.64 3.83
CA MET A 91 -6.52 15.84 4.30
C MET A 91 -6.10 15.69 5.77
N ASN A 92 -6.94 15.09 6.62
CA ASN A 92 -6.58 14.79 8.00
C ASN A 92 -5.37 13.84 8.07
N PHE A 93 -5.38 12.76 7.28
CA PHE A 93 -4.25 11.83 7.20
C PHE A 93 -2.97 12.49 6.68
N LYS A 94 -3.10 13.38 5.68
CA LYS A 94 -1.98 14.12 5.12
C LYS A 94 -1.35 15.05 6.16
N ASP A 95 -2.17 15.81 6.87
CA ASP A 95 -1.69 16.78 7.86
C ASP A 95 -1.15 16.09 9.12
N SER A 96 -1.76 14.99 9.56
CA SER A 96 -1.37 14.30 10.79
C SER A 96 -0.18 13.35 10.60
N ILE A 97 -0.03 12.75 9.42
CA ILE A 97 0.99 11.72 9.14
C ILE A 97 1.91 12.14 7.99
N LEU A 98 1.40 12.32 6.77
CA LEU A 98 2.24 12.42 5.56
C LEU A 98 3.15 13.66 5.56
N ASN A 99 2.64 14.82 6.00
CA ASN A 99 3.40 16.07 6.04
C ASN A 99 4.55 16.06 7.06
N LYS A 100 4.61 15.06 7.95
CA LYS A 100 5.77 14.84 8.84
C LYS A 100 6.97 14.23 8.11
N GLY A 101 6.80 13.79 6.86
CA GLY A 101 7.85 13.18 6.03
C GLY A 101 7.90 11.66 6.13
N LYS A 102 8.52 11.00 5.13
CA LYS A 102 8.53 9.53 5.03
C LYS A 102 9.27 8.89 6.21
N THR A 103 10.39 9.48 6.61
CA THR A 103 11.16 9.03 7.79
C THR A 103 10.30 8.95 9.07
N LYS A 104 9.46 9.96 9.33
CA LYS A 104 8.55 9.98 10.49
C LYS A 104 7.42 8.98 10.36
N LEU A 105 6.90 8.80 9.15
CA LEU A 105 5.94 7.73 8.87
C LEU A 105 6.54 6.36 9.20
N TYR A 106 7.77 6.07 8.80
CA TYR A 106 8.43 4.78 9.11
C TYR A 106 8.65 4.60 10.61
N SER A 107 9.21 5.59 11.30
CA SER A 107 9.60 5.45 12.71
C SER A 107 8.44 5.57 13.70
N GLU A 108 7.41 6.35 13.39
CA GLU A 108 6.31 6.64 14.34
C GLU A 108 5.00 5.98 13.95
N TYR A 109 4.64 6.02 12.66
CA TYR A 109 3.33 5.55 12.20
C TYR A 109 3.32 4.04 11.91
N TRP A 110 4.38 3.56 11.27
CA TRP A 110 4.58 2.13 11.03
C TRP A 110 5.44 1.47 12.11
N ASP A 111 6.30 2.23 12.80
CA ASP A 111 7.19 1.70 13.83
C ASP A 111 7.99 0.49 13.30
N VAL A 112 8.71 0.73 12.20
CA VAL A 112 9.54 -0.24 11.46
C VAL A 112 11.01 0.17 11.43
N VAL A 113 11.89 -0.76 11.03
CA VAL A 113 13.33 -0.51 10.90
C VAL A 113 13.59 0.55 9.82
N THR A 114 13.88 1.77 10.27
CA THR A 114 13.85 2.97 9.42
C THR A 114 14.91 2.92 8.31
N ASP A 115 16.13 2.45 8.59
CA ASP A 115 17.23 2.42 7.62
C ASP A 115 16.89 1.59 6.38
N THR A 116 16.34 0.37 6.58
CA THR A 116 15.91 -0.51 5.49
C THR A 116 14.84 0.15 4.62
N TYR A 117 13.88 0.82 5.25
CA TYR A 117 12.80 1.50 4.54
C TYR A 117 13.30 2.73 3.79
N ILE A 118 14.23 3.52 4.36
CA ILE A 118 14.87 4.66 3.69
C ILE A 118 15.64 4.18 2.46
N GLU A 119 16.42 3.10 2.57
CA GLU A 119 17.18 2.55 1.44
C GLU A 119 16.26 2.17 0.27
N LYS A 120 15.12 1.53 0.57
CA LYS A 120 14.22 0.96 -0.43
C LYS A 120 13.20 1.98 -0.98
N LEU A 121 12.68 2.88 -0.15
CA LEU A 121 11.58 3.81 -0.48
C LEU A 121 11.96 5.29 -0.49
N GLY A 122 13.15 5.64 0.00
CA GLY A 122 13.63 7.02 0.15
C GLY A 122 13.20 7.67 1.48
N ALA A 123 13.84 8.80 1.79
CA ALA A 123 13.57 9.58 3.01
C ALA A 123 12.47 10.63 2.85
#